data_AF-A0A432SM63-F1
#
_entry.id   AF-A0A432SM63-F1
#
_cell.length_a   1.000
_cell.length_b   1.000
_cell.length_c   1.000
_cell.angle_alpha   90.00
_cell.angle_beta   90.00
_cell.angle_gamma   90.00
#
_symmetry.space_group_name_H-M   'P 1'
#
loop_
_entity.id
_entity.type
_entity.pdbx_description
1 polymer ?
#
loop_
_entity_poly.entity_id
_entity_poly.type
_entity_poly.pdbx_seq_one_letter_code
_entity_poly.pdbx_strand_id
1 'polypeptide(L)'
;MKKLINLEQSPQSTESFSAKGAHADKPRLHILMIAVLVMAAIAAEVVAMRFFLTERHDTAILLLFLLLHGLFAVLMAWGQSYFIPALYHPQKRKITLFLALFNYMIPILGLISSWMLLLWGFHKSQEIHIEKEIEEVDMEELSEGFPVVERIFGEGSLQSLIKNDNAPTHRKIKALTLLTQMKSKASLA
;
A
#
# COMPACT_ATOMS: atom_id res chain seq x y z
N MET A 1 -58.00 32.39 -14.89
CA MET A 1 -57.68 31.97 -13.52
C MET A 1 -56.20 31.59 -13.44
N LYS A 2 -55.33 32.53 -13.03
CA LYS A 2 -53.90 32.31 -12.81
C LYS A 2 -53.69 32.02 -11.32
N LYS A 3 -53.30 30.79 -10.99
CA LYS A 3 -53.00 30.37 -9.62
C LYS A 3 -51.55 30.78 -9.33
N LEU A 4 -51.36 31.82 -8.54
CA LEU A 4 -50.06 32.27 -8.04
C LEU A 4 -49.61 31.27 -6.96
N ILE A 5 -48.51 30.58 -7.23
CA ILE A 5 -47.83 29.71 -6.26
C ILE A 5 -46.85 30.61 -5.50
N ASN A 6 -47.20 30.94 -4.26
CA ASN A 6 -46.29 31.57 -3.31
C ASN A 6 -45.24 30.53 -2.90
N LEU A 7 -43.99 30.77 -3.28
CA LEU A 7 -42.83 30.10 -2.73
C LEU A 7 -42.44 30.80 -1.43
N GLU A 8 -42.94 30.29 -0.31
CA GLU A 8 -42.40 30.61 1.02
C GLU A 8 -40.96 30.10 1.09
N GLN A 9 -40.01 31.03 1.02
CA GLN A 9 -38.62 30.76 1.37
C GLN A 9 -38.53 30.59 2.88
N SER A 10 -38.37 29.34 3.32
CA SER A 10 -38.01 28.99 4.69
C SER A 10 -36.62 29.57 5.01
N PRO A 11 -36.43 30.27 6.14
CA PRO A 11 -35.14 30.82 6.52
C PRO A 11 -34.19 29.67 6.87
N GLN A 12 -33.16 29.49 6.04
CA GLN A 12 -32.00 28.66 6.38
C GLN A 12 -31.34 29.25 7.62
N SER A 13 -31.56 28.60 8.76
CA SER A 13 -30.86 28.85 10.01
C SER A 13 -29.38 28.60 9.79
N THR A 14 -28.61 29.68 9.72
CA THR A 14 -27.15 29.67 9.80
C THR A 14 -26.73 29.30 11.22
N GLU A 15 -26.84 28.01 11.54
CA GLU A 15 -26.09 27.44 12.65
C GLU A 15 -24.61 27.53 12.31
N SER A 16 -24.00 28.61 12.76
CA SER A 16 -22.56 28.75 12.86
C SER A 16 -22.04 27.69 13.83
N PHE A 17 -21.75 26.51 13.27
CA PHE A 17 -21.11 25.41 13.97
C PHE A 17 -19.70 25.86 14.36
N SER A 18 -19.62 26.49 15.52
CA SER A 18 -18.39 26.86 16.22
C SER A 18 -17.73 25.56 16.69
N ALA A 19 -17.06 24.88 15.76
CA ALA A 19 -16.11 23.81 16.06
C ALA A 19 -14.85 24.45 16.69
N LYS A 20 -15.01 24.92 17.92
CA LYS A 20 -13.96 25.52 18.73
C LYS A 20 -12.98 24.43 19.16
N GLY A 21 -12.00 24.19 18.28
CA GLY A 21 -10.62 23.84 18.56
C GLY A 21 -10.33 22.97 19.78
N ALA A 22 -10.60 21.67 19.68
CA ALA A 22 -9.87 20.66 20.44
C ALA A 22 -8.72 20.10 19.56
N HIS A 23 -7.88 20.98 19.02
CA HIS A 23 -6.72 20.58 18.23
C HIS A 23 -5.59 20.09 19.15
N ALA A 24 -5.58 18.78 19.35
CA ALA A 24 -4.41 17.94 19.06
C ALA A 24 -3.05 18.29 19.70
N ASP A 25 -2.93 18.25 21.02
CA ASP A 25 -1.61 18.19 21.70
C ASP A 25 -1.06 16.75 21.87
N LYS A 26 -1.81 15.71 21.46
CA LYS A 26 -1.39 14.30 21.58
C LYS A 26 -0.14 13.88 20.79
N PRO A 27 0.22 14.43 19.60
CA PRO A 27 1.36 13.89 18.86
C PRO A 27 2.71 14.18 19.50
N ARG A 28 2.82 15.23 20.33
CA ARG A 28 4.10 15.66 20.94
C ARG A 28 4.64 14.66 21.96
N LEU A 29 3.76 14.04 22.75
CA LEU A 29 4.17 13.11 23.81
C LEU A 29 4.74 11.80 23.22
N HIS A 30 4.13 11.28 22.15
CA HIS A 30 4.62 10.07 21.49
C HIS A 30 5.98 10.28 20.82
N ILE A 31 6.19 11.43 20.17
CA ILE A 31 7.48 11.77 19.55
C ILE A 31 8.57 11.85 20.61
N LEU A 32 8.30 12.50 21.74
CA LEU A 32 9.27 12.63 22.84
C LEU A 32 9.60 11.27 23.46
N MET A 33 8.58 10.44 23.72
CA MET A 33 8.78 9.09 24.25
C MET A 33 9.66 8.24 23.33
N ILE A 34 9.44 8.33 22.02
CA ILE A 34 10.20 7.56 21.04
C ILE A 34 11.63 8.10 20.94
N ALA A 35 11.83 9.43 20.91
CA ALA A 35 13.16 10.02 20.94
C ALA A 35 13.98 9.56 22.16
N VAL A 36 13.35 9.50 23.35
CA VAL A 36 13.97 8.97 24.57
C VAL A 36 14.35 7.50 24.39
N LEU A 37 13.47 6.69 23.80
CA LEU A 37 13.72 5.27 23.57
C LEU A 37 14.87 5.03 22.57
N VAL A 38 14.98 5.85 21.52
CA VAL A 38 16.10 5.83 20.57
C VAL A 38 17.42 6.18 21.26
N MET A 39 17.44 7.25 22.03
CA MET A 39 18.64 7.68 22.75
C MET A 39 19.08 6.64 23.78
N ALA A 40 18.13 6.02 24.48
CA ALA A 40 18.40 4.92 25.40
C ALA A 40 18.98 3.69 24.69
N ALA A 41 18.43 3.33 23.52
CA ALA A 41 18.95 2.22 22.72
C ALA A 41 20.39 2.50 22.24
N ILE A 42 20.67 3.70 21.71
CA ILE A 42 22.02 4.08 21.28
C ILE A 42 23.01 4.05 22.46
N ALA A 43 22.60 4.59 23.62
CA ALA A 43 23.44 4.55 24.82
C ALA A 43 23.73 3.10 25.27
N ALA A 44 22.73 2.22 25.23
CA ALA A 44 22.88 0.81 25.54
C ALA A 44 23.87 0.11 24.60
N GLU A 45 23.78 0.37 23.28
CA GLU A 45 24.73 -0.16 22.29
C GLU A 45 26.17 0.30 22.55
N VAL A 46 26.37 1.59 22.87
CA VAL A 46 27.71 2.15 23.16
C VAL A 46 28.30 1.54 24.43
N VAL A 47 27.48 1.42 25.49
CA VAL A 47 27.89 0.77 26.74
C VAL A 47 28.28 -0.68 26.48
N ALA A 48 27.50 -1.40 25.67
CA ALA A 48 27.80 -2.78 25.33
C ALA A 48 29.08 -2.94 24.51
N MET A 49 29.32 -2.08 23.53
CA MET A 49 30.58 -2.09 22.77
C MET A 49 31.79 -1.84 23.66
N ARG A 50 31.65 -0.99 24.68
CA ARG A 50 32.71 -0.79 25.67
C ARG A 50 33.02 -2.09 26.42
N PHE A 51 32.02 -2.88 26.79
CA PHE A 51 32.23 -4.18 27.43
C PHE A 51 32.91 -5.18 26.50
N PHE A 52 32.62 -5.14 25.19
CA PHE A 52 33.27 -5.99 24.20
C PHE A 52 34.77 -5.64 24.02
N LEU A 53 35.14 -4.37 24.18
CA LEU A 53 36.52 -3.88 24.07
C LEU A 53 37.39 -4.17 25.30
N THR A 54 36.80 -4.55 26.43
CA THR A 54 37.57 -4.97 27.61
C THR A 54 38.17 -6.37 27.41
N GLU A 55 39.42 -6.57 27.83
CA GLU A 55 40.17 -7.85 27.67
C GLU A 55 39.56 -9.07 28.40
N ARG A 56 38.47 -8.89 29.16
CA ARG A 56 37.76 -9.99 29.81
C ARG A 56 36.76 -10.63 28.85
N HIS A 57 37.19 -11.72 28.21
CA HIS A 57 36.34 -12.56 27.38
C HIS A 57 35.44 -13.49 28.23
N ASP A 58 34.46 -12.90 28.93
CA ASP A 58 33.44 -13.67 29.64
C ASP A 58 32.24 -13.93 28.71
N THR A 59 31.98 -15.21 28.43
CA THR A 59 30.85 -15.66 27.61
C THR A 59 29.49 -15.23 28.18
N ALA A 60 29.36 -15.10 29.51
CA ALA A 60 28.11 -14.67 30.14
C ALA A 60 27.79 -13.21 29.79
N ILE A 61 28.80 -12.36 29.70
CA ILE A 61 28.64 -10.95 29.32
C ILE A 61 28.19 -10.84 27.86
N LEU A 62 28.76 -11.67 26.96
CA LEU A 62 28.35 -11.71 25.56
C LEU A 62 26.88 -12.15 25.39
N LEU A 63 26.46 -13.19 26.12
CA LEU A 63 25.07 -13.66 26.10
C LEU A 63 24.10 -12.60 26.65
N LEU A 64 24.45 -11.97 27.77
CA LEU A 64 23.67 -10.87 28.34
C LEU A 64 23.53 -9.72 27.34
N PHE A 65 24.62 -9.37 26.65
CA PHE A 65 24.61 -8.36 25.60
C PHE A 65 23.65 -8.74 24.46
N LEU A 66 23.75 -9.95 23.91
CA LEU A 66 22.89 -10.38 22.79
C LEU A 66 21.41 -10.37 23.17
N LEU A 67 21.08 -10.76 24.40
CA LEU A 67 19.70 -10.71 24.92
C LEU A 67 19.22 -9.27 25.05
N LEU A 68 20.04 -8.38 25.60
CA LEU A 68 19.70 -6.97 25.78
C LEU A 68 19.55 -6.26 24.42
N HIS A 69 20.46 -6.52 23.48
CA HIS A 69 20.41 -6.03 22.11
C HIS A 69 19.12 -6.49 21.41
N GLY A 70 18.79 -7.78 21.50
CA GLY A 70 17.54 -8.32 20.97
C GLY A 70 16.29 -7.66 21.56
N LEU A 71 16.28 -7.44 22.88
CA LEU A 71 15.18 -6.74 23.56
C LEU A 71 15.02 -5.30 23.03
N PHE A 72 16.12 -4.55 22.93
CA PHE A 72 16.10 -3.18 22.40
C PHE A 72 15.72 -3.13 20.92
N ALA A 73 16.19 -4.07 20.09
CA ALA A 73 15.81 -4.15 18.69
C ALA A 73 14.30 -4.35 18.50
N VAL A 74 13.67 -5.19 19.34
CA VAL A 74 12.22 -5.40 19.34
C VAL A 74 11.47 -4.17 19.85
N LEU A 75 11.90 -3.56 20.96
CA LEU A 75 11.28 -2.34 21.50
C LEU A 75 11.36 -1.19 20.49
N MET A 76 12.49 -1.05 19.81
CA MET A 76 12.70 -0.07 18.75
C MET A 76 11.77 -0.32 17.57
N ALA A 77 11.72 -1.55 17.05
CA ALA A 77 10.82 -1.90 15.96
C ALA A 77 9.34 -1.68 16.32
N TRP A 78 8.97 -1.95 17.57
CA TRP A 78 7.63 -1.67 18.07
C TRP A 78 7.33 -0.16 18.13
N GLY A 79 8.27 0.66 18.63
CA GLY A 79 8.17 2.13 18.59
C GLY A 79 8.08 2.68 17.16
N GLN A 80 8.88 2.12 16.26
CA GLN A 80 8.89 2.42 14.83
C GLN A 80 7.55 2.06 14.15
N SER A 81 6.85 1.04 14.64
CA SER A 81 5.54 0.63 14.09
C SER A 81 4.46 1.70 14.21
N TYR A 82 4.61 2.68 15.11
CA TYR A 82 3.68 3.80 15.25
C TYR A 82 3.84 4.86 14.16
N PHE A 83 4.98 4.89 13.48
CA PHE A 83 5.26 5.81 12.38
C PHE A 83 5.04 5.20 11.00
N ILE A 84 4.64 3.92 10.94
CA ILE A 84 4.30 3.26 9.68
C ILE A 84 3.07 3.98 9.09
N PRO A 85 3.14 4.47 7.84
CA PRO A 85 2.00 5.10 7.17
C PRO A 85 0.79 4.17 7.09
N ALA A 86 -0.41 4.76 7.11
CA ALA A 86 -1.68 4.01 7.05
C ALA A 86 -1.76 3.06 5.85
N LEU A 87 -1.14 3.43 4.72
CA LEU A 87 -1.03 2.63 3.50
C LEU A 87 -0.46 1.22 3.75
N TYR A 88 0.42 1.07 4.75
CA TYR A 88 1.09 -0.18 5.05
C TYR A 88 0.49 -0.92 6.26
N HIS A 89 -0.63 -0.45 6.82
CA HIS A 89 -1.29 -1.08 7.96
C HIS A 89 -1.64 -2.56 7.76
N PRO A 90 -2.13 -3.02 6.58
CA PRO A 90 -2.43 -4.44 6.36
C PRO A 90 -1.21 -5.36 6.58
N GLN A 91 0.00 -4.85 6.32
CA GLN A 91 1.25 -5.59 6.45
C GLN A 91 2.08 -5.17 7.68
N LYS A 92 1.51 -4.38 8.60
CA LYS A 92 2.21 -3.80 9.76
C LYS A 92 3.01 -4.83 10.54
N ARG A 93 2.43 -6.00 10.83
CA ARG A 93 3.11 -7.08 11.56
C ARG A 93 4.36 -7.60 10.84
N LYS A 94 4.29 -7.77 9.51
CA LYS A 94 5.42 -8.24 8.69
C LYS A 94 6.53 -7.19 8.66
N ILE A 95 6.16 -5.91 8.51
CA ILE A 95 7.11 -4.79 8.51
C ILE A 95 7.78 -4.62 9.87
N THR A 96 7.02 -4.69 10.97
CA THR A 96 7.58 -4.62 12.33
C THR A 96 8.54 -5.77 12.60
N LEU A 97 8.20 -7.00 12.17
CA LEU A 97 9.10 -8.15 12.30
C LEU A 97 10.39 -7.95 11.49
N PHE A 98 10.27 -7.46 10.26
CA PHE A 98 11.41 -7.13 9.42
C PHE A 98 12.32 -6.08 10.08
N LEU A 99 11.75 -4.99 10.60
CA LEU A 99 12.51 -3.96 11.31
C LEU A 99 13.21 -4.51 12.56
N ALA A 100 12.56 -5.40 13.31
CA ALA A 100 13.17 -6.02 14.49
C ALA A 100 14.38 -6.89 14.11
N LEU A 101 14.23 -7.74 13.10
CA LEU A 101 15.33 -8.58 12.59
C LEU A 101 16.46 -7.73 12.02
N PHE A 102 16.12 -6.69 11.27
CA PHE A 102 17.08 -5.80 10.65
C PHE A 102 17.89 -5.01 11.70
N ASN A 103 17.22 -4.49 12.73
CA ASN A 103 17.88 -3.82 13.87
C ASN A 103 18.78 -4.79 14.66
N TYR A 104 18.40 -6.07 14.75
CA TYR A 104 19.18 -7.09 15.46
C TYR A 104 20.41 -7.59 14.69
N MET A 105 20.31 -7.69 13.36
CA MET A 105 21.43 -8.17 12.52
C MET A 105 22.55 -7.14 12.38
N ILE A 106 22.22 -5.85 12.48
CA ILE A 106 23.16 -4.76 12.22
C ILE A 106 23.15 -3.79 13.41
N PRO A 107 24.00 -4.01 14.43
CA PRO A 107 24.13 -3.08 15.55
C PRO A 107 24.55 -1.69 15.07
N ILE A 108 24.05 -0.63 15.73
CA ILE A 108 24.18 0.80 15.35
C ILE A 108 23.60 1.14 13.97
N LEU A 109 24.17 0.59 12.89
CA LEU A 109 23.79 0.94 11.52
C LEU A 109 22.35 0.54 11.21
N GLY A 110 21.86 -0.58 11.76
CA GLY A 110 20.46 -0.99 11.66
C GLY A 110 19.52 0.04 12.30
N LEU A 111 19.89 0.61 13.45
CA LEU A 111 19.11 1.68 14.10
C LEU A 111 19.04 2.93 13.22
N ILE A 112 20.17 3.38 12.67
CA ILE A 112 20.21 4.58 11.83
C ILE A 112 19.41 4.36 10.54
N SER A 113 19.65 3.24 9.86
CA SER A 113 19.02 2.93 8.57
C SER A 113 17.53 2.61 8.71
N SER A 114 17.07 2.00 9.80
CA SER A 114 15.64 1.79 10.06
C SER A 114 14.89 3.11 10.26
N TRP A 115 15.50 4.09 10.93
CA TRP A 115 14.95 5.45 11.02
C TRP A 115 14.92 6.16 9.67
N MET A 116 15.99 6.05 8.88
CA MET A 116 16.01 6.61 7.53
C MET A 116 14.92 5.98 6.64
N LEU A 117 14.74 4.66 6.69
CA LEU A 117 13.69 3.94 5.97
C LEU A 117 12.29 4.44 6.37
N LEU A 118 12.06 4.67 7.66
CA LEU A 118 10.79 5.20 8.15
C LEU A 118 10.53 6.64 7.70
N LEU A 119 11.52 7.52 7.84
CA LEU A 119 11.40 8.91 7.39
C LEU A 119 11.18 8.99 5.89
N TRP A 120 11.89 8.16 5.13
CA TRP A 120 11.72 8.05 3.69
C TRP A 120 10.34 7.50 3.33
N GLY A 121 9.88 6.43 3.98
CA GLY A 121 8.55 5.86 3.78
C GLY A 121 7.42 6.83 4.14
N PHE A 122 7.60 7.61 5.21
CA PHE A 122 6.68 8.68 5.61
C PHE A 122 6.63 9.79 4.56
N HIS A 123 7.79 10.28 4.12
CA HIS A 123 7.86 11.30 3.07
C HIS A 123 7.23 10.80 1.76
N LYS A 124 7.57 9.59 1.33
CA LYS A 124 6.98 8.98 0.14
C LYS A 124 5.48 8.76 0.26
N SER A 125 4.97 8.41 1.43
CA SER A 125 3.53 8.25 1.65
C SER A 125 2.74 9.55 1.48
N GLN A 126 3.39 10.71 1.65
CA GLN A 126 2.76 12.02 1.38
C GLN A 126 2.76 12.37 -0.11
N GLU A 127 3.76 11.90 -0.86
CA GLU A 127 3.85 12.11 -2.31
C GLU A 127 2.87 11.22 -3.08
N ILE A 128 2.61 10.01 -2.57
CA ILE A 128 1.56 9.12 -3.08
C ILE A 128 0.24 9.77 -2.69
N HIS A 129 -0.22 10.72 -3.51
CA HIS A 129 -1.58 11.23 -3.45
C HIS A 129 -2.50 10.03 -3.40
N ILE A 130 -3.36 10.03 -2.40
CA ILE A 130 -4.47 9.10 -2.22
C ILE A 130 -5.33 9.22 -3.49
N GLU A 131 -5.00 8.46 -4.53
CA GLU A 131 -6.00 7.93 -5.43
C GLU A 131 -6.91 7.13 -4.52
N LYS A 132 -7.99 7.80 -4.07
CA LYS A 132 -9.08 7.22 -3.29
C LYS A 132 -9.33 5.81 -3.79
N GLU A 133 -9.33 4.87 -2.85
CA GLU A 133 -10.03 3.58 -2.94
C GLU A 133 -10.37 3.19 -4.36
N ILE A 134 -9.36 2.75 -5.12
CA ILE A 134 -9.65 1.60 -5.96
C ILE A 134 -9.79 0.51 -4.90
N GLU A 135 -11.02 0.31 -4.41
CA GLU A 135 -11.43 -0.92 -3.74
C GLU A 135 -10.65 -2.02 -4.42
N GLU A 136 -9.86 -2.75 -3.64
CA GLU A 136 -9.08 -3.89 -4.11
C GLU A 136 -10.04 -4.71 -4.97
N VAL A 137 -9.97 -4.54 -6.29
CA VAL A 137 -10.93 -5.15 -7.20
C VAL A 137 -10.60 -6.61 -7.08
N ASP A 138 -11.46 -7.33 -6.37
CA ASP A 138 -11.31 -8.75 -6.16
C ASP A 138 -11.32 -9.41 -7.54
N MET A 139 -10.13 -9.73 -8.03
CA MET A 139 -9.93 -10.32 -9.34
C MET A 139 -10.62 -11.69 -9.41
N GLU A 140 -10.93 -12.30 -8.26
CA GLU A 140 -11.66 -13.53 -8.11
C GLU A 140 -13.16 -13.31 -8.42
N GLU A 141 -13.77 -12.22 -7.93
CA GLU A 141 -15.15 -11.82 -8.27
C GLU A 141 -15.27 -11.35 -9.74
N LEU A 142 -14.25 -10.67 -10.27
CA LEU A 142 -14.19 -10.31 -11.69
C LEU A 142 -14.11 -11.55 -12.60
N SER A 143 -13.44 -12.62 -12.15
CA SER A 143 -13.30 -13.84 -12.96
C SER A 143 -14.62 -14.59 -13.19
N GLU A 144 -15.56 -14.48 -12.24
CA GLU A 144 -16.88 -15.11 -12.33
C GLU A 144 -17.93 -14.21 -13.02
N GLY A 145 -17.70 -12.89 -13.02
CA GLY A 145 -18.65 -11.90 -13.53
C GLY A 145 -18.35 -11.32 -14.93
N PHE A 146 -17.18 -11.57 -15.53
CA PHE A 146 -16.96 -11.11 -16.90
C PHE A 146 -17.87 -11.90 -17.86
N PRO A 147 -18.82 -11.25 -18.56
CA PRO A 147 -19.44 -11.90 -19.69
C PRO A 147 -18.31 -12.29 -20.62
N VAL A 148 -18.24 -13.56 -21.00
CA VAL A 148 -17.33 -14.01 -22.05
C VAL A 148 -17.69 -13.18 -23.27
N VAL A 149 -16.96 -12.08 -23.48
CA VAL A 149 -17.09 -11.26 -24.67
C VAL A 149 -16.43 -12.11 -25.74
N GLU A 150 -17.16 -13.11 -26.23
CA GLU A 150 -16.85 -13.73 -27.51
C GLU A 150 -16.76 -12.56 -28.48
N ARG A 151 -15.52 -12.25 -28.88
CA ARG A 151 -15.27 -11.19 -29.83
C ARG A 151 -15.95 -11.62 -31.12
N ILE A 152 -17.20 -11.16 -31.32
CA ILE A 152 -17.91 -11.36 -32.56
C ILE A 152 -17.11 -10.56 -33.58
N PHE A 153 -16.24 -11.25 -34.31
CA PHE A 153 -15.45 -10.66 -35.37
C PHE A 153 -16.44 -10.11 -36.39
N GLY A 154 -16.61 -8.80 -36.41
CA GLY A 154 -17.45 -8.14 -37.39
C GLY A 154 -16.93 -8.43 -38.81
N GLU A 155 -17.83 -8.39 -39.79
CA GLU A 155 -17.54 -8.67 -41.21
C GLU A 155 -16.30 -7.93 -41.73
N GLY A 156 -16.12 -6.67 -41.32
CA GLY A 156 -14.94 -5.86 -41.69
C GLY A 156 -13.60 -6.40 -41.18
N SER A 157 -13.58 -7.01 -40.00
CA SER A 157 -12.37 -7.62 -39.44
C SER A 157 -11.99 -8.93 -40.15
N LEU A 158 -12.98 -9.71 -40.57
CA LEU A 158 -12.77 -10.93 -41.36
C LEU A 158 -12.30 -10.59 -42.78
N GLN A 159 -12.87 -9.55 -43.39
CA GLN A 159 -12.47 -9.09 -44.72
C GLN A 159 -11.04 -8.53 -44.74
N SER A 160 -10.63 -7.83 -43.68
CA SER A 160 -9.25 -7.37 -43.48
C SER A 160 -8.28 -8.56 -43.36
N LEU A 161 -8.65 -9.61 -42.62
CA LEU A 161 -7.83 -10.80 -42.45
C LEU A 161 -7.65 -11.60 -43.76
N ILE A 162 -8.65 -11.62 -44.63
CA ILE A 162 -8.58 -12.28 -45.95
C ILE A 162 -7.67 -11.50 -46.91
N LYS A 163 -7.75 -10.16 -46.90
CA LYS A 163 -6.94 -9.27 -47.75
C LYS A 163 -5.48 -9.14 -47.30
N ASN A 164 -5.12 -9.62 -46.12
CA ASN A 164 -3.75 -9.53 -45.61
C ASN A 164 -2.86 -10.63 -46.21
N ASP A 165 -1.93 -10.28 -47.09
CA ASP A 165 -1.02 -11.22 -47.75
C ASP A 165 -0.12 -12.01 -46.78
N ASN A 166 0.18 -11.43 -45.62
CA ASN A 166 1.03 -12.05 -44.59
C ASN A 166 0.26 -12.96 -43.62
N ALA A 167 -1.06 -13.06 -43.73
CA ALA A 167 -1.85 -13.92 -42.84
C ALA A 167 -1.74 -15.40 -43.24
N PRO A 168 -1.56 -16.33 -42.27
CA PRO A 168 -1.50 -17.76 -42.55
C PRO A 168 -2.75 -18.29 -43.25
N THR A 169 -2.58 -19.17 -44.24
CA THR A 169 -3.67 -19.71 -45.09
C THR A 169 -4.80 -20.33 -44.27
N HIS A 170 -4.49 -21.07 -43.20
CA HIS A 170 -5.50 -21.69 -42.33
C HIS A 170 -6.43 -20.66 -41.66
N ARG A 171 -5.91 -19.46 -41.33
CA ARG A 171 -6.72 -18.37 -40.74
C ARG A 171 -7.61 -17.70 -41.79
N LYS A 172 -7.13 -17.56 -43.03
CA LYS A 172 -7.92 -17.04 -44.15
C LYS A 172 -9.09 -17.97 -44.49
N ILE A 173 -8.85 -19.28 -44.53
CA ILE A 173 -9.90 -20.29 -44.76
C ILE A 173 -10.95 -20.24 -43.64
N LYS A 174 -10.52 -20.18 -42.37
CA LYS A 174 -11.42 -20.05 -41.23
C LYS A 174 -12.27 -18.76 -41.28
N ALA A 175 -11.67 -17.65 -41.71
CA ALA A 175 -12.39 -16.39 -41.89
C ALA A 175 -13.43 -16.46 -43.02
N LEU A 176 -13.09 -17.09 -44.15
CA LEU A 176 -14.02 -17.33 -45.27
C LEU A 176 -15.20 -18.22 -44.87
N THR A 177 -14.97 -19.28 -44.10
CA THR A 177 -16.04 -20.15 -43.61
C THR A 177 -16.98 -19.42 -42.64
N LEU A 178 -16.45 -18.53 -41.81
CA LEU A 178 -17.27 -17.72 -40.91
C LEU A 178 -18.10 -16.68 -41.68
N LEU A 179 -17.53 -16.01 -42.69
CA LEU A 179 -18.25 -15.07 -43.55
C LEU A 179 -19.40 -15.73 -44.32
N THR A 180 -19.18 -16.94 -44.85
CA THR A 180 -20.22 -17.68 -45.58
C THR A 180 -21.36 -18.11 -44.67
N GLN A 181 -21.05 -18.55 -43.45
CA GLN A 181 -22.05 -18.86 -42.42
C GLN A 181 -22.86 -17.63 -42.00
N MET A 182 -22.21 -16.47 -41.84
CA MET A 182 -22.90 -15.20 -41.52
C MET A 182 -23.85 -14.79 -42.64
N LYS A 183 -23.41 -14.87 -43.91
CA LYS A 183 -24.25 -14.55 -45.07
C LYS A 183 -25.44 -15.49 -45.21
N SER A 184 -25.24 -16.80 -44.98
CA SER A 184 -26.31 -17.79 -45.00
C SER A 184 -27.34 -17.57 -43.89
N LYS A 185 -26.92 -17.12 -42.71
CA LYS A 185 -27.83 -16.83 -41.60
C LYS A 185 -28.59 -15.53 -41.83
N ALA A 186 -27.95 -14.52 -42.42
CA ALA A 186 -28.60 -13.27 -42.82
C ALA A 186 -29.60 -13.44 -43.97
N SER A 187 -29.44 -14.44 -44.84
CA SER A 187 -30.43 -14.74 -45.90
C SER A 187 -31.66 -15.52 -45.42
N LEU A 188 -31.64 -16.03 -44.19
CA LEU A 188 -32.74 -16.79 -43.57
C LEU A 188 -33.51 -15.97 -42.51
N ALA A 189 -33.04 -14.76 -42.21
CA ALA A 189 -33.67 -13.78 -41.32
C ALA A 189 -34.37 -12.70 -42.15
#